data_AF-A0A377QZS2-F1
#
_entry.id   AF-A0A377QZS2-F1
#
_cell.length_a   1.000
_cell.length_b   1.000
_cell.length_c   1.000
_cell.angle_alpha   90.00
_cell.angle_beta   90.00
_cell.angle_gamma   90.00
#
_symmetry.space_group_name_H-M   'P 1'
#
loop_
_entity.id
_entity.type
_entity.pdbx_description
1 polymer ?
#
loop_
_entity_poly.entity_id
_entity_poly.type
_entity_poly.pdbx_seq_one_letter_code
_entity_poly.pdbx_strand_id
1 'polypeptide(L)'
;MKTKFPVRTALIASLSLLLVACATTPEISMQTIRNADYGPYPKDYKQLIHNRLDQSLLDAGSAQIRFTTPPRKVFQLSRAPSRLNGRAYYAVCVNINAKNAYGGYTGWQQRIYSLYYGGLEELSLSSVDVDVCTSTDEIYITKGQYSRFKVNIVP
;
A
#
# COMPACT_ATOMS: atom_id res chain seq x y z
N MET A 1 -23.00 -59.00 35.57
CA MET A 1 -23.68 -58.36 34.42
C MET A 1 -22.62 -57.81 33.47
N LYS A 2 -22.52 -58.34 32.25
CA LYS A 2 -21.55 -57.88 31.22
C LYS A 2 -22.28 -56.92 30.28
N THR A 3 -22.01 -55.61 30.38
CA THR A 3 -22.52 -54.62 29.44
C THR A 3 -21.55 -54.52 28.26
N LYS A 4 -21.99 -54.94 27.08
CA LYS A 4 -21.26 -54.79 25.82
C LYS A 4 -21.52 -53.37 25.31
N PHE A 5 -20.52 -52.50 25.37
CA PHE A 5 -20.59 -51.19 24.71
C PHE A 5 -20.44 -51.36 23.19
N PRO A 6 -21.31 -50.76 22.36
CA PRO A 6 -21.22 -50.90 20.91
C PRO A 6 -20.03 -50.08 20.38
N VAL A 7 -19.04 -50.77 19.82
CA VAL A 7 -17.80 -50.24 19.21
C VAL A 7 -18.07 -49.20 18.09
N ARG A 8 -19.30 -49.12 17.57
CA ARG A 8 -19.66 -48.25 16.43
C ARG A 8 -19.88 -46.79 16.78
N THR A 9 -20.16 -46.43 18.04
CA THR A 9 -20.33 -45.02 18.46
C THR A 9 -19.01 -44.32 18.81
N ALA A 10 -17.92 -45.07 19.03
CA ALA A 10 -16.60 -44.49 19.30
C ALA A 10 -15.93 -43.92 18.04
N LEU A 11 -16.23 -44.45 16.86
CA LEU A 11 -15.63 -44.01 15.59
C LEU A 11 -16.15 -42.66 15.12
N ILE A 12 -17.44 -42.35 15.35
CA ILE A 12 -18.06 -41.12 14.86
C ILE A 12 -17.70 -39.91 15.75
N ALA A 13 -17.56 -40.11 17.06
CA ALA A 13 -17.14 -39.04 17.98
C ALA A 13 -15.67 -38.61 17.78
N SER A 14 -14.82 -39.48 17.22
CA SER A 14 -13.40 -39.18 16.97
C SER A 14 -13.15 -38.33 15.73
N LEU A 15 -14.11 -38.26 14.79
CA LEU A 15 -13.95 -37.54 13.52
C LEU A 15 -14.39 -36.06 13.60
N SER A 16 -15.16 -35.69 14.62
CA SER A 16 -15.70 -34.33 14.80
C SER A 16 -14.75 -33.35 15.47
N LEU A 17 -13.63 -33.81 16.06
CA LEU A 17 -12.66 -32.93 16.74
C LEU A 17 -11.52 -32.42 15.84
N LEU A 18 -11.42 -32.88 14.58
CA LEU A 18 -10.31 -32.51 13.68
C LEU A 18 -10.59 -31.28 12.79
N LEU A 19 -11.76 -30.64 12.93
CA LEU A 19 -12.20 -29.54 12.07
C LEU A 19 -12.03 -28.14 12.66
N VAL A 20 -11.32 -27.98 13.78
CA VAL A 20 -10.81 -26.65 14.18
C VAL A 20 -9.62 -26.31 13.27
N ALA A 21 -9.92 -25.97 12.02
CA ALA A 21 -8.99 -25.26 11.17
C ALA A 21 -8.73 -23.91 11.85
N CYS A 22 -7.54 -23.74 12.43
CA CYS A 22 -7.07 -22.44 12.91
C CYS A 22 -7.14 -21.44 11.76
N ALA A 23 -8.18 -20.61 11.73
CA ALA A 23 -8.20 -19.40 10.92
C ALA A 23 -7.16 -18.45 11.52
N THR A 24 -5.90 -18.60 11.11
CA THR A 24 -4.84 -17.66 11.46
C THR A 24 -5.07 -16.37 10.68
N THR A 25 -5.25 -15.26 11.40
CA THR A 25 -5.21 -13.95 10.78
C THR A 25 -3.80 -13.71 10.27
N PRO A 26 -3.62 -13.26 9.01
CA PRO A 26 -2.29 -12.97 8.50
C PRO A 26 -1.67 -11.82 9.30
N GLU A 27 -0.47 -12.05 9.83
CA GLU A 27 0.29 -11.08 10.64
C GLU A 27 1.52 -10.59 9.89
N ILE A 28 1.90 -9.34 10.12
CA ILE A 28 3.16 -8.77 9.67
C ILE A 28 3.82 -8.00 10.82
N SER A 29 5.12 -8.20 11.03
CA SER A 29 5.84 -7.45 12.05
C SER A 29 6.32 -6.10 11.53
N MET A 30 6.34 -5.10 12.41
CA MET A 30 6.96 -3.82 12.11
C MET A 30 8.45 -3.95 11.79
N GLN A 31 9.14 -4.95 12.35
CA GLN A 31 10.52 -5.26 11.97
C GLN A 31 10.62 -5.65 10.49
N THR A 32 9.70 -6.46 9.98
CA THR A 32 9.64 -6.82 8.55
C THR A 32 9.41 -5.59 7.68
N ILE A 33 8.50 -4.71 8.11
CA ILE A 33 8.17 -3.47 7.39
C ILE A 33 9.38 -2.52 7.36
N ARG A 34 10.06 -2.30 8.50
CA ARG A 34 11.24 -1.44 8.58
C ARG A 34 12.42 -1.94 7.75
N ASN A 35 12.58 -3.26 7.68
CA ASN A 35 13.65 -3.93 6.93
C ASN A 35 13.30 -4.22 5.47
N ALA A 36 12.10 -3.85 5.00
CA ALA A 36 11.72 -4.02 3.61
C ALA A 36 12.64 -3.23 2.68
N ASP A 37 12.84 -3.72 1.46
CA ASP A 37 13.62 -3.00 0.46
C ASP A 37 12.78 -1.87 -0.15
N TYR A 38 13.07 -0.63 0.24
CA TYR A 38 12.45 0.58 -0.32
C TYR A 38 13.20 1.08 -1.57
N GLY A 39 14.33 0.47 -1.91
CA GLY A 39 15.31 1.01 -2.83
C GLY A 39 16.11 2.20 -2.25
N PRO A 40 17.04 2.75 -3.05
CA PRO A 40 17.78 3.94 -2.65
C PRO A 40 16.84 5.15 -2.51
N TYR A 41 17.16 6.05 -1.58
CA TYR A 41 16.42 7.30 -1.44
C TYR A 41 16.51 8.11 -2.74
N PRO A 42 15.38 8.50 -3.37
CA PRO A 42 15.38 9.12 -4.69
C PRO A 42 15.75 10.60 -4.58
N LYS A 43 17.03 10.93 -4.66
CA LYS A 43 17.54 12.31 -4.54
C LYS A 43 17.10 13.20 -5.70
N ASP A 44 16.84 12.62 -6.86
CA ASP A 44 16.46 13.25 -8.12
C ASP A 44 14.94 13.24 -8.38
N TYR A 45 14.13 12.92 -7.36
CA TYR A 45 12.67 12.77 -7.49
C TYR A 45 11.97 13.95 -8.17
N LYS A 46 12.44 15.18 -7.94
CA LYS A 46 11.88 16.38 -8.60
C LYS A 46 12.04 16.29 -10.11
N GLN A 47 13.25 15.94 -10.59
CA GLN A 47 13.52 15.82 -12.03
C GLN A 47 12.70 14.69 -12.65
N LEU A 48 12.60 13.54 -11.97
CA LEU A 48 11.79 12.41 -12.44
C LEU A 48 10.31 12.81 -12.61
N ILE A 49 9.77 13.56 -11.64
CA ILE A 49 8.38 14.05 -11.70
C ILE A 49 8.21 15.11 -12.78
N HIS A 50 9.14 16.05 -12.93
CA HIS A 50 9.11 17.02 -14.03
C HIS A 50 9.08 16.33 -15.40
N ASN A 51 10.00 15.38 -15.63
CA ASN A 51 10.05 14.61 -16.89
C ASN A 51 8.74 13.86 -17.16
N ARG A 52 8.09 13.33 -16.12
CA ARG A 52 6.78 12.67 -16.25
C ARG A 52 5.68 13.67 -16.62
N LEU A 53 5.71 14.87 -16.06
CA LEU A 53 4.74 15.93 -16.36
C LEU A 53 4.92 16.48 -17.78
N ASP A 54 6.15 16.62 -18.25
CA ASP A 54 6.47 17.01 -19.63
C ASP A 54 5.84 16.08 -20.66
N GLN A 55 5.68 14.80 -20.30
CA GLN A 55 5.07 13.79 -21.16
C GLN A 55 3.54 13.71 -21.04
N SER A 56 2.95 14.22 -19.96
CA SER A 56 1.52 14.00 -19.64
C SER A 56 0.66 15.26 -19.68
N LEU A 57 1.25 16.44 -19.57
CA LEU A 57 0.54 17.72 -19.64
C LEU A 57 0.59 18.30 -21.06
N LEU A 58 -0.49 18.96 -21.48
CA LEU A 58 -0.58 19.62 -22.78
C LEU A 58 0.39 20.81 -22.91
N ASP A 59 0.56 21.60 -21.84
CA ASP A 59 1.46 22.76 -21.76
C ASP A 59 2.28 22.65 -20.47
N ALA A 60 3.21 21.69 -20.43
CA ALA A 60 4.02 21.40 -19.26
C ALA A 60 4.92 22.58 -18.82
N GLY A 61 5.43 23.36 -19.78
CA GLY A 61 6.27 24.53 -19.50
C GLY A 61 5.54 25.64 -18.74
N SER A 62 4.21 25.68 -18.82
CA SER A 62 3.38 26.60 -18.02
C SER A 62 2.92 26.04 -16.67
N ALA A 63 3.14 24.75 -16.41
CA ALA A 63 2.59 24.09 -15.24
C ALA A 63 3.19 24.64 -13.95
N GLN A 64 2.33 24.96 -12.98
CA GLN A 64 2.75 25.37 -11.65
C GLN A 64 2.81 24.12 -10.76
N ILE A 65 3.98 23.87 -10.17
CA ILE A 65 4.26 22.64 -9.44
C ILE A 65 4.69 22.98 -8.01
N ARG A 66 4.06 22.35 -7.03
CA ARG A 66 4.39 22.48 -5.61
C ARG A 66 4.62 21.11 -5.01
N PHE A 67 5.87 20.81 -4.67
CA PHE A 67 6.20 19.61 -3.90
C PHE A 67 5.79 19.83 -2.44
N THR A 68 4.82 19.07 -1.95
CA THR A 68 4.27 19.25 -0.60
C THR A 68 5.01 18.40 0.43
N THR A 69 5.60 17.28 0.01
CA THR A 69 6.41 16.41 0.87
C THR A 69 7.70 15.97 0.17
N PRO A 70 8.80 15.75 0.92
CA PRO A 70 9.93 14.97 0.41
C PRO A 70 9.52 13.49 0.23
N PRO A 71 10.30 12.67 -0.49
CA PRO A 71 10.07 11.23 -0.58
C PRO A 71 9.92 10.57 0.80
N ARG A 72 8.75 9.95 1.06
CA ARG A 72 8.42 9.26 2.31
C ARG A 72 8.31 7.75 2.09
N LYS A 73 8.72 6.95 3.08
CA LYS A 73 8.55 5.50 3.03
C LYS A 73 7.07 5.12 3.09
N VAL A 74 6.65 4.29 2.14
CA VAL A 74 5.31 3.69 2.11
C VAL A 74 5.43 2.18 2.01
N PHE A 75 4.74 1.48 2.90
CA PHE A 75 4.55 0.04 2.81
C PHE A 75 3.11 -0.25 2.39
N GLN A 76 2.94 -0.63 1.12
CA GLN A 76 1.64 -0.95 0.58
C GLN A 76 1.31 -2.42 0.81
N LEU A 77 0.29 -2.69 1.61
CA LEU A 77 -0.18 -4.05 1.85
C LEU A 77 -0.76 -4.64 0.57
N SER A 78 -0.44 -5.90 0.29
CA SER A 78 -1.01 -6.68 -0.81
C SER A 78 -1.41 -8.07 -0.31
N ARG A 79 -2.50 -8.60 -0.87
CA ARG A 79 -3.02 -9.91 -0.48
C ARG A 79 -2.41 -11.01 -1.35
N ALA A 80 -1.71 -11.96 -0.72
CA ALA A 80 -1.57 -13.32 -1.22
C ALA A 80 -2.51 -14.26 -0.42
N PRO A 81 -3.03 -15.36 -1.01
CA PRO A 81 -4.02 -16.24 -0.37
C PRO A 81 -3.62 -16.79 1.00
N SER A 82 -2.32 -16.88 1.29
CA SER A 82 -1.76 -17.52 2.48
C SER A 82 -0.67 -16.69 3.19
N ARG A 83 -0.36 -15.48 2.70
CA ARG A 83 0.66 -14.60 3.27
C ARG A 83 0.25 -13.14 3.12
N LEU A 84 0.44 -12.34 4.17
CA LEU A 84 0.49 -10.89 3.99
C LEU A 84 1.82 -10.59 3.28
N ASN A 85 1.76 -9.90 2.15
CA ASN A 85 2.96 -9.35 1.52
C ASN A 85 2.76 -7.84 1.39
N GLY A 86 3.80 -7.13 0.99
CA GLY A 86 3.66 -5.73 0.64
C GLY A 86 4.73 -5.26 -0.31
N ARG A 87 4.45 -4.12 -0.94
CA ARG A 87 5.39 -3.39 -1.78
C ARG A 87 5.92 -2.22 -0.96
N ALA A 88 7.22 -2.15 -0.78
CA ALA A 88 7.91 -1.01 -0.19
C ALA A 88 8.36 -0.05 -1.31
N TYR A 89 8.11 1.25 -1.14
CA TYR A 89 8.54 2.30 -2.08
C TYR A 89 8.56 3.66 -1.40
N TYR A 90 9.11 4.67 -2.07
CA TYR A 90 8.98 6.06 -1.64
C TYR A 90 7.79 6.73 -2.33
N ALA A 91 7.00 7.51 -1.61
CA ALA A 91 5.94 8.34 -2.18
C ALA A 91 6.28 9.83 -2.06
N VAL A 92 5.92 10.60 -3.09
CA VAL A 92 6.02 12.06 -3.12
C VAL A 92 4.66 12.64 -3.47
N CYS A 93 4.20 13.59 -2.67
CA CYS A 93 2.99 14.34 -2.95
C CYS A 93 3.31 15.67 -3.64
N VAL A 94 2.55 15.96 -4.70
CA VAL A 94 2.76 17.13 -5.55
C VAL A 94 1.42 17.76 -5.90
N ASN A 95 1.30 19.06 -5.69
CA ASN A 95 0.18 19.83 -6.20
C ASN A 95 0.56 20.45 -7.54
N ILE A 96 -0.27 20.21 -8.55
CA ILE A 96 -0.05 20.65 -9.94
C ILE A 96 -1.24 21.48 -10.37
N ASN A 97 -0.98 22.64 -10.95
CA ASN A 97 -1.97 23.46 -11.64
C ASN A 97 -1.47 23.68 -13.07
N ALA A 98 -2.16 23.08 -14.03
CA ALA A 98 -1.79 23.10 -15.44
C ALA A 98 -2.91 23.71 -16.29
N LYS A 99 -2.59 24.15 -17.50
CA LYS A 99 -3.60 24.66 -18.44
C LYS A 99 -4.32 23.52 -19.15
N ASN A 100 -5.59 23.76 -19.47
CA ASN A 100 -6.36 22.96 -20.41
C ASN A 100 -6.05 23.36 -21.87
N ALA A 101 -6.68 22.66 -22.82
CA ALA A 101 -6.51 22.93 -24.26
C ALA A 101 -6.95 24.34 -24.71
N TYR A 102 -7.72 25.08 -23.89
CA TYR A 102 -8.15 26.45 -24.15
C TYR A 102 -7.23 27.50 -23.50
N GLY A 103 -6.11 27.07 -22.89
CA GLY A 103 -5.12 27.95 -22.28
C GLY A 103 -5.44 28.41 -20.85
N GLY A 104 -6.57 28.00 -20.28
CA GLY A 104 -6.96 28.32 -18.91
C GLY A 104 -6.46 27.28 -17.90
N TYR A 105 -6.02 27.73 -16.72
CA TYR A 105 -5.64 26.84 -15.62
C TYR A 105 -6.82 26.02 -15.10
N THR A 106 -6.60 24.74 -14.82
CA THR A 106 -7.64 23.80 -14.35
C THR A 106 -7.85 23.81 -12.83
N GLY A 107 -7.00 24.54 -12.10
CA GLY A 107 -6.96 24.53 -10.64
C GLY A 107 -5.94 23.53 -10.08
N TRP A 108 -5.64 23.67 -8.79
CA TRP A 108 -4.67 22.83 -8.09
C TRP A 108 -5.20 21.41 -7.89
N GLN A 109 -4.46 20.42 -8.36
CA GLN A 109 -4.74 19.00 -8.20
C GLN A 109 -3.59 18.32 -7.47
N GLN A 110 -3.90 17.58 -6.41
CA GLN A 110 -2.91 16.75 -5.72
C GLN A 110 -2.71 15.44 -6.49
N ARG A 111 -1.45 15.12 -6.80
CA ARG A 111 -1.02 13.84 -7.36
C ARG A 111 0.03 13.22 -6.45
N ILE A 112 0.07 11.90 -6.45
CA ILE A 112 0.99 11.12 -5.62
C ILE A 112 1.80 10.24 -6.56
N TYR A 113 3.13 10.30 -6.46
CA TYR A 113 4.02 9.47 -7.26
C TYR A 113 4.75 8.47 -6.37
N SER A 114 4.76 7.20 -6.77
CA SER A 114 5.64 6.18 -6.20
C SER A 114 6.97 6.14 -6.94
N LEU A 115 8.04 5.95 -6.18
CA LEU A 115 9.40 5.83 -6.67
C LEU A 115 10.05 4.58 -6.08
N TYR A 116 10.63 3.75 -6.95
CA TYR A 116 11.34 2.53 -6.58
C TYR A 116 12.45 2.25 -7.60
N TYR A 117 13.71 2.16 -7.14
CA TYR A 117 14.89 1.95 -7.99
C TYR A 117 14.93 2.86 -9.24
N GLY A 118 14.63 4.15 -9.07
CA GLY A 118 14.61 5.14 -10.15
C GLY A 118 13.38 5.07 -11.07
N GLY A 119 12.55 4.03 -10.94
CA GLY A 119 11.24 3.98 -11.58
C GLY A 119 10.25 4.94 -10.92
N LEU A 120 9.32 5.48 -11.72
CA LEU A 120 8.28 6.40 -11.28
C LEU A 120 6.90 5.99 -11.82
N GLU A 121 5.92 5.89 -10.92
CA GLU A 121 4.54 5.54 -11.24
C GLU A 121 3.58 6.48 -10.50
N GLU A 122 2.62 7.08 -11.21
CA GLU A 122 1.55 7.88 -10.59
C GLU A 122 0.57 6.93 -9.89
N LEU A 123 0.35 7.15 -8.59
CA LEU A 123 -0.53 6.33 -7.77
C LEU A 123 -1.97 6.84 -7.87
N SER A 124 -2.90 5.90 -8.08
CA SER A 124 -4.33 6.18 -7.95
C SER A 124 -4.70 6.34 -6.47
N LEU A 125 -5.55 7.33 -6.16
CA LEU A 125 -6.12 7.53 -4.82
C LEU A 125 -6.97 6.35 -4.33
N SER A 126 -7.37 5.44 -5.23
CA SER A 126 -8.01 4.18 -4.87
C SER A 126 -7.04 3.16 -4.24
N SER A 127 -5.74 3.32 -4.48
CA SER A 127 -4.68 2.40 -4.06
C SER A 127 -3.92 2.90 -2.83
N VAL A 128 -3.84 4.23 -2.66
CA VAL A 128 -3.18 4.89 -1.54
C VAL A 128 -4.04 6.08 -1.11
N ASP A 129 -4.32 6.16 0.20
CA ASP A 129 -5.11 7.25 0.76
C ASP A 129 -4.36 8.58 0.66
N VAL A 130 -5.10 9.69 0.52
CA VAL A 130 -4.55 11.06 0.52
C VAL A 130 -3.81 11.38 1.82
N ASP A 131 -4.12 10.67 2.89
CA ASP A 131 -3.46 10.78 4.20
C ASP A 131 -1.96 10.48 4.15
N VAL A 132 -1.45 9.82 3.09
CA VAL A 132 0.00 9.67 2.90
C VAL A 132 0.73 11.02 2.81
N CYS A 133 0.03 12.08 2.37
CA CYS A 133 0.61 13.41 2.23
C CYS A 133 0.66 14.19 3.55
N THR A 134 -0.14 13.80 4.54
CA THR A 134 -0.28 14.49 5.83
C THR A 134 0.21 13.66 7.01
N SER A 135 0.37 12.34 6.85
CA SER A 135 0.85 11.44 7.90
C SER A 135 2.23 11.87 8.42
N THR A 136 2.41 11.72 9.73
CA THR A 136 3.66 11.98 10.45
C THR A 136 4.42 10.69 10.80
N ASP A 137 3.91 9.53 10.37
CA ASP A 137 4.51 8.23 10.66
C ASP A 137 5.90 8.10 10.00
N GLU A 138 6.79 7.33 10.62
CA GLU A 138 8.09 6.99 10.02
C GLU A 138 7.92 6.26 8.67
N ILE A 139 6.96 5.33 8.63
CA ILE A 139 6.57 4.54 7.47
C ILE A 139 5.06 4.59 7.39
N TYR A 140 4.53 5.11 6.29
CA TYR A 140 3.09 5.09 6.06
C TYR A 140 2.68 3.70 5.57
N ILE A 141 1.85 3.01 6.34
CA ILE A 141 1.33 1.69 5.98
C ILE A 141 -0.06 1.88 5.38
N THR A 142 -0.22 1.51 4.11
CA THR A 142 -1.50 1.75 3.42
C THR A 142 -2.58 0.86 4.01
N LYS A 143 -3.66 1.45 4.49
CA LYS A 143 -4.84 0.70 4.96
C LYS A 143 -5.78 0.31 3.81
N GLY A 144 -5.78 1.08 2.71
CA GLY A 144 -6.34 0.75 1.38
C GLY A 144 -7.66 -0.03 1.34
N GLN A 145 -7.84 -0.85 0.29
CA GLN A 145 -8.97 -1.79 0.14
C GLN A 145 -9.05 -2.86 1.24
N TYR A 146 -8.10 -2.85 2.18
CA TYR A 146 -7.93 -3.89 3.18
C TYR A 146 -8.47 -3.51 4.56
N SER A 147 -9.17 -2.36 4.70
CA SER A 147 -9.90 -2.00 5.92
C SER A 147 -10.90 -3.07 6.39
N ARG A 148 -11.30 -3.99 5.51
CA ARG A 148 -12.15 -5.15 5.80
C ARG A 148 -11.40 -6.37 6.36
N PHE A 149 -10.08 -6.41 6.27
CA PHE A 149 -9.27 -7.51 6.80
C PHE A 149 -8.62 -7.05 8.11
N LYS A 150 -8.86 -7.82 9.18
CA LYS A 150 -8.12 -7.65 10.43
C LYS A 150 -6.68 -8.08 10.19
N VAL A 151 -5.82 -7.12 9.81
CA VAL A 151 -4.38 -7.31 9.74
C VAL A 151 -3.80 -6.94 11.10
N ASN A 152 -3.11 -7.88 11.73
CA ASN A 152 -2.35 -7.58 12.94
C ASN A 152 -0.96 -7.10 12.52
N ILE A 153 -0.71 -5.81 12.76
CA ILE A 153 0.65 -5.27 12.73
C ILE A 153 1.22 -5.47 14.12
N VAL A 154 2.10 -6.45 14.27
CA VAL A 154 2.75 -6.74 15.54
C VAL A 154 4.03 -5.89 15.67
N PRO A 155 4.42 -5.51 16.90
CA PRO A 155 5.64 -4.73 17.16
C PRO A 155 6.92 -5.29 16.50
#